data_AF-X5NZW4-F1
#
_entry.id   AF-X5NZW4-F1
#
_cell.length_a   1.000
_cell.length_b   1.000
_cell.length_c   1.000
_cell.angle_alpha   90.00
_cell.angle_beta   90.00
_cell.angle_gamma   90.00
#
_symmetry.space_group_name_H-M   'P 1'
#
loop_
_entity.id
_entity.type
_entity.pdbx_description
1 polymer ?
#
loop_
_entity_poly.entity_id
_entity_poly.type
_entity_poly.pdbx_seq_one_letter_code
_entity_poly.pdbx_strand_id
1 'polypeptide(L)'
;MITPAALVLEKNAVAGNVAATKTPPSDPALAVWLEWEKAHKLTEQLCQGQQRLETQLVHSVGFPCVSICLPEGEDVTLHSIEALHSVLGKGAGYGGSARESRS
;
A
#
# COMPACT_ATOMS: atom_id res chain seq x y z
N MET A 1 3.89 6.17 11.49
CA MET A 1 2.45 6.44 11.67
C MET A 1 2.21 7.88 11.26
N ILE A 2 1.54 8.11 10.12
CA ILE A 2 1.21 9.46 9.65
C ILE A 2 -0.29 9.63 9.91
N THR A 3 -0.64 10.41 10.93
CA THR A 3 -2.02 10.80 11.22
C THR A 3 -2.48 11.83 10.19
N PRO A 4 -3.58 11.61 9.45
CA PRO A 4 -4.15 12.64 8.62
C PRO A 4 -4.86 13.64 9.53
N ALA A 5 -4.36 14.86 9.60
CA ALA A 5 -5.08 15.95 10.23
C ALA A 5 -6.34 16.23 9.40
N ALA A 6 -7.50 15.89 9.95
CA ALA A 6 -8.79 16.23 9.37
C ALA A 6 -8.91 17.76 9.26
N LEU A 7 -9.00 18.26 8.03
CA LEU A 7 -9.29 19.66 7.72
C LEU A 7 -10.75 19.95 8.07
N VAL A 8 -10.99 20.38 9.32
CA VAL A 8 -12.27 20.95 9.74
C VAL A 8 -12.27 22.43 9.38
N LEU A 9 -13.01 22.79 8.33
CA LEU A 9 -13.20 24.17 7.90
C LEU A 9 -14.36 24.80 8.71
N GLU A 10 -14.06 25.37 9.88
CA GLU A 10 -15.07 26.10 10.67
C GLU A 10 -15.32 27.52 10.12
N LYS A 11 -16.61 27.83 9.96
CA LYS A 11 -17.15 29.09 9.41
C LYS A 11 -17.36 30.10 10.53
N ASN A 12 -16.49 31.11 10.63
CA ASN A 12 -16.65 32.19 11.62
C ASN A 12 -17.26 33.47 11.01
N ALA A 13 -18.33 33.96 11.64
CA ALA A 13 -19.01 35.22 11.30
C ALA A 13 -18.34 36.43 11.99
N VAL A 14 -18.27 37.55 11.29
CA VAL A 14 -17.59 38.80 11.71
C VAL A 14 -18.55 39.73 12.46
N ALA A 15 -18.14 40.16 13.67
CA ALA A 15 -18.60 41.39 14.33
C ALA A 15 -17.36 42.25 14.63
N GLY A 16 -17.40 43.53 14.23
CA GLY A 16 -16.22 44.39 14.15
C GLY A 16 -15.89 45.21 15.41
N ASN A 17 -14.60 45.53 15.60
CA ASN A 17 -13.99 46.87 15.51
C ASN A 17 -12.52 46.86 16.02
N VAL A 18 -11.84 48.01 15.87
CA VAL A 18 -10.47 48.40 16.32
C VAL A 18 -9.28 47.98 15.45
N ALA A 19 -8.48 49.01 15.15
CA ALA A 19 -7.30 49.03 14.31
C ALA A 19 -6.17 48.16 14.88
N ALA A 20 -5.90 47.06 14.17
CA ALA A 20 -4.58 46.47 14.09
C ALA A 20 -4.14 46.67 12.65
N THR A 21 -2.84 46.81 12.39
CA THR A 21 -2.26 46.60 11.06
C THR A 21 -2.58 45.18 10.62
N LYS A 22 -3.79 44.99 10.10
CA LYS A 22 -4.30 43.72 9.63
C LYS A 22 -3.67 43.53 8.26
N THR A 23 -2.59 42.77 8.20
CA THR A 23 -2.33 41.93 7.03
C THR A 23 -3.70 41.34 6.65
N PRO A 24 -4.18 41.51 5.41
CA PRO A 24 -5.50 41.03 5.03
C PRO A 24 -5.62 39.56 5.44
N PRO A 25 -6.78 39.12 5.97
CA PRO A 25 -6.94 37.73 6.40
C PRO A 25 -6.55 36.85 5.22
N SER A 26 -5.44 36.13 5.36
CA SER A 26 -4.98 35.20 4.34
C SER A 26 -6.15 34.26 4.08
N ASP A 27 -6.61 34.18 2.84
CA ASP A 27 -7.75 33.36 2.46
C ASP A 27 -7.53 31.93 3.02
N PRO A 28 -8.41 31.45 3.92
CA PRO A 28 -8.25 30.13 4.50
C PRO A 28 -8.19 29.02 3.43
N ALA A 29 -8.90 29.19 2.31
CA ALA A 29 -8.84 28.24 1.20
C ALA A 29 -7.44 28.24 0.55
N LEU A 30 -6.83 29.42 0.40
CA LEU A 30 -5.46 29.55 -0.12
C LEU A 30 -4.42 28.93 0.83
N ALA A 31 -4.59 29.12 2.15
CA ALA A 31 -3.70 28.51 3.14
C ALA A 31 -3.73 26.98 3.08
N VAL A 32 -4.92 26.40 3.02
CA VAL A 32 -5.12 24.95 2.89
C VAL A 32 -4.57 24.43 1.56
N TRP A 33 -4.80 25.16 0.46
CA TRP A 33 -4.29 24.78 -0.85
C TRP A 33 -2.76 24.76 -0.88
N LEU A 34 -2.09 25.75 -0.29
CA LEU A 34 -0.63 25.79 -0.20
C LEU A 34 -0.07 24.66 0.66
N GLU A 35 -0.75 24.28 1.74
CA GLU A 35 -0.36 23.14 2.56
C GLU A 35 -0.49 21.82 1.78
N TRP A 36 -1.62 21.64 1.08
CA TRP A 36 -1.83 20.49 0.21
C TRP A 36 -0.77 20.42 -0.89
N GLU A 37 -0.45 21.54 -1.54
CA GLU A 37 0.55 21.60 -2.61
C GLU A 37 1.94 21.15 -2.10
N LYS A 38 2.32 21.59 -0.89
CA LYS A 38 3.57 21.15 -0.25
C LYS A 38 3.57 19.65 0.03
N ALA A 39 2.49 19.14 0.61
CA ALA A 39 2.34 17.72 0.91
C ALA A 39 2.34 16.86 -0.37
N HIS A 40 1.70 17.34 -1.44
CA HIS A 40 1.67 16.68 -2.74
C HIS A 40 3.06 16.58 -3.35
N LYS A 41 3.80 17.69 -3.43
CA LYS A 41 5.19 17.70 -3.96
C LYS A 41 6.11 16.78 -3.18
N LEU A 42 5.99 16.76 -1.84
CA LEU A 42 6.77 15.83 -1.00
C LEU A 42 6.42 14.38 -1.30
N THR A 43 5.13 14.08 -1.47
CA THR A 43 4.67 12.73 -1.82
C THR A 43 5.20 12.30 -3.19
N GLU A 44 5.15 13.16 -4.20
CA GLU A 44 5.71 12.86 -5.53
C GLU A 44 7.21 12.53 -5.46
N GLN A 45 7.99 13.33 -4.72
CA GLN A 45 9.42 13.08 -4.54
C GLN A 45 9.69 11.73 -3.85
N LEU A 46 8.92 11.40 -2.81
CA LEU A 46 9.04 10.12 -2.11
C LEU A 46 8.65 8.95 -3.02
N CYS A 47 7.57 9.07 -3.80
CA CYS A 47 7.16 8.05 -4.76
C CYS A 47 8.22 7.79 -5.84
N GLN A 48 8.84 8.85 -6.36
CA GLN A 48 9.94 8.70 -7.32
C GLN A 48 11.14 7.98 -6.69
N GLY A 49 11.47 8.32 -5.44
CA GLY A 49 12.50 7.63 -4.66
C GLY A 49 12.18 6.15 -4.47
N GLN A 50 10.94 5.82 -4.11
CA GLN A 50 10.46 4.46 -3.94
C GLN A 50 10.55 3.66 -5.26
N GLN A 51 10.01 4.19 -6.35
CA GLN A 51 10.03 3.53 -7.66
C GLN A 51 11.46 3.25 -8.15
N ARG A 52 12.39 4.18 -7.90
CA ARG A 52 13.80 3.99 -8.23
C ARG A 52 14.43 2.88 -7.39
N LEU A 53 14.09 2.76 -6.11
CA LEU A 53 14.56 1.67 -5.25
C LEU A 53 13.97 0.32 -5.67
N GLU A 54 12.65 0.26 -5.91
CA GLU A 54 11.97 -0.95 -6.38
C GLU A 54 12.56 -1.44 -7.71
N THR A 55 12.83 -0.52 -8.64
CA THR A 55 13.47 -0.84 -9.93
C THR A 55 14.86 -1.45 -9.70
N GLN A 56 15.67 -0.90 -8.80
CA GLN A 56 16.99 -1.43 -8.48
C GLN A 56 16.92 -2.80 -7.79
N LEU A 57 15.94 -3.01 -6.90
CA LEU A 57 15.71 -4.31 -6.26
C LEU A 57 15.37 -5.38 -7.29
N VAL A 58 14.46 -5.08 -8.22
CA VAL A 58 14.10 -6.01 -9.30
C VAL A 58 15.30 -6.33 -10.21
N HIS A 59 16.15 -5.34 -10.54
CA HIS A 59 17.32 -5.59 -11.37
C HIS A 59 18.44 -6.37 -10.65
N SER A 60 18.60 -6.16 -9.34
CA SER A 60 19.71 -6.76 -8.57
C SER A 60 19.37 -8.13 -7.99
N VAL A 61 18.14 -8.30 -7.50
CA VAL A 61 17.68 -9.51 -6.80
C VAL A 61 16.64 -10.28 -7.62
N GLY A 62 16.03 -9.65 -8.62
CA GLY A 62 14.87 -10.21 -9.32
C GLY A 62 13.57 -9.95 -8.58
N PHE A 63 12.49 -10.58 -9.06
CA PHE A 63 11.22 -10.58 -8.33
C PHE A 63 11.28 -11.57 -7.17
N PRO A 64 10.73 -11.24 -5.99
CA PRO A 64 10.63 -12.18 -4.88
C PRO A 64 10.03 -13.52 -5.34
N CYS A 65 10.75 -14.61 -5.10
CA CYS A 65 10.27 -15.95 -5.40
C CYS A 65 10.65 -16.93 -4.30
N VAL A 66 9.88 -18.01 -4.21
CA VAL A 66 10.15 -19.14 -3.32
C VAL A 66 9.98 -20.44 -4.09
N SER A 67 10.95 -21.33 -4.02
CA SER A 67 10.84 -22.69 -4.56
C SER A 67 10.40 -23.63 -3.44
N ILE A 68 9.33 -24.37 -3.68
CA ILE A 68 8.80 -25.37 -2.74
C ILE A 68 8.87 -26.76 -3.36
N CYS A 69 9.35 -27.73 -2.59
CA CYS A 69 9.36 -29.14 -2.99
C CYS A 69 7.98 -29.74 -2.72
N LEU A 70 7.34 -30.29 -3.75
CA LEU A 70 6.08 -31.00 -3.59
C LEU A 70 6.34 -32.50 -3.34
N PRO A 71 5.56 -33.15 -2.45
CA PRO A 71 5.82 -34.53 -2.05
C PRO A 71 5.72 -35.56 -3.19
N GLU A 72 5.01 -35.22 -4.28
CA GLU A 72 4.74 -36.12 -5.42
C GLU A 72 5.07 -35.49 -6.78
N GLY A 73 5.80 -34.36 -6.80
CA GLY A 73 5.98 -33.58 -8.02
C GLY A 73 7.31 -32.84 -8.12
N GLU A 74 7.45 -32.09 -9.20
CA GLU A 74 8.60 -31.19 -9.43
C GLU A 74 8.58 -30.00 -8.46
N ASP A 75 9.75 -29.43 -8.24
CA ASP A 75 9.89 -28.18 -7.49
C ASP A 75 9.13 -27.05 -8.21
N VAL A 76 8.26 -26.37 -7.47
CA VAL A 76 7.47 -25.28 -8.01
C VAL A 76 8.02 -23.96 -7.49
N THR A 77 8.42 -23.09 -8.42
CA THR A 77 8.79 -21.70 -8.10
C THR A 77 7.56 -20.82 -8.12
N LEU A 78 7.34 -20.11 -7.02
CA LEU A 78 6.18 -19.25 -6.79
C LEU A 78 6.63 -17.80 -6.69
N HIS A 79 5.86 -16.90 -7.31
CA HIS A 79 6.15 -15.46 -7.35
C HIS A 79 5.11 -14.62 -6.60
N SER A 80 4.11 -15.26 -5.98
CA SER A 80 3.07 -14.57 -5.22
C SER A 80 2.46 -15.44 -4.13
N ILE A 81 1.83 -14.79 -3.15
CA ILE A 81 1.13 -15.47 -2.05
C ILE A 81 -0.11 -16.20 -2.57
N GLU A 82 -0.80 -15.65 -3.56
CA GLU A 82 -1.95 -16.28 -4.22
C GLU A 82 -1.55 -17.58 -4.92
N ALA A 83 -0.39 -17.59 -5.60
CA ALA A 83 0.16 -18.79 -6.22
C ALA A 83 0.49 -19.86 -5.17
N LEU A 84 1.06 -19.46 -4.03
CA LEU A 84 1.30 -20.35 -2.89
C LEU A 84 -0.01 -20.99 -2.37
N HIS A 85 -1.05 -20.18 -2.19
CA HIS A 85 -2.35 -20.68 -1.72
C HIS A 85 -3.00 -21.63 -2.72
N SER A 86 -2.83 -21.39 -4.03
CA SER A 86 -3.33 -22.30 -5.08
C SER A 86 -2.67 -23.68 -5.00
N VAL A 87 -1.36 -23.73 -4.75
CA VAL A 87 -0.63 -25.00 -4.63
C VAL A 87 -1.03 -25.73 -3.34
N LEU A 88 -1.11 -25.02 -2.20
CA LEU A 88 -1.55 -25.61 -0.93
C LEU A 88 -3.01 -26.10 -0.96
N GLY A 89 -3.90 -25.38 -1.64
CA GLY A 89 -5.30 -25.74 -1.79
C GLY A 89 -5.55 -27.00 -2.62
N LYS A 90 -4.59 -27.39 -3.49
CA LYS A 90 -4.66 -28.64 -4.27
C LYS A 90 -4.30 -29.90 -3.46
N GLY A 91 -3.65 -29.76 -2.31
CA GLY A 91 -3.21 -30.90 -1.47
C GLY A 91 -4.26 -31.48 -0.52
N ALA A 92 -5.46 -30.89 -0.42
CA ALA A 92 -6.50 -31.33 0.52
C ALA A 92 -7.52 -32.32 -0.06
N GLY A 93 -7.20 -32.99 -1.17
CA GLY A 93 -7.95 -34.14 -1.68
C GLY A 93 -7.47 -35.42 -1.02
N TYR A 94 -7.88 -35.67 0.22
CA TYR A 94 -7.59 -36.92 0.93
C TYR A 94 -7.96 -38.14 0.08
N GLY A 95 -6.95 -38.94 -0.24
CA GLY A 95 -7.11 -40.29 -0.77
C GLY A 95 -7.92 -41.14 0.21
N GLY A 96 -9.04 -41.64 -0.26
CA GLY A 96 -9.89 -42.60 0.43
C GLY A 96 -10.47 -43.60 -0.55
N SER A 97 -9.64 -44.23 -1.40
CA SER A 97 -10.04 -45.43 -2.12
C SER A 97 -9.63 -46.66 -1.30
N ALA A 98 -10.52 -47.04 -0.37
CA ALA A 98 -10.48 -48.36 0.24
C ALA A 98 -10.80 -49.41 -0.83
N ARG A 99 -9.76 -49.94 -1.48
CA ARG A 99 -9.82 -51.25 -2.14
C ARG A 99 -9.25 -52.26 -1.16
N GLU A 100 -10.12 -52.88 -0.36
CA GLU A 100 -9.82 -54.17 0.25
C GLU A 100 -10.57 -55.26 -0.52
N SER A 101 -9.81 -55.99 -1.32
CA SER A 101 -10.17 -57.29 -1.84
C SER A 101 -10.49 -58.25 -0.69
N ARG A 102 -11.60 -58.96 -0.76
CA ARG A 102 -11.71 -60.24 -0.06
C ARG A 102 -12.23 -61.30 -1.02
N SER A 103 -11.52 -62.42 -0.91
CA SER A 103 -11.48 -63.61 -1.75
C SER A 103 -12.79 -64.35 -1.93
#